data_AF-A0A7W9HD55-F1
#
_entry.id   AF-A0A7W9HD55-F1
#
_cell.length_a   1.000
_cell.length_b   1.000
_cell.length_c   1.000
_cell.angle_alpha   90.00
_cell.angle_beta   90.00
_cell.angle_gamma   90.00
#
_symmetry.space_group_name_H-M   'P 1'
#
loop_
_entity.id
_entity.type
_entity.pdbx_description
1 polymer ?
#
loop_
_entity_poly.entity_id
_entity_poly.type
_entity_poly.pdbx_seq_one_letter_code
_entity_poly.pdbx_strand_id
1 'polypeptide(L)' 'MRRAGPTLHHRDVFTRLASTPSVRVTRRVHDQYTRPLEVTDRVVDAQQDAPAYAFALPNRTATPATAGASR' A
#
# COMPACT_ATOMS: atom_id res chain seq x y z
N MET A 1 27.05 21.77 -19.32
CA MET A 1 26.44 21.66 -17.98
C MET A 1 25.11 20.92 -18.11
N ARG A 2 24.95 19.73 -17.53
CA ARG A 2 23.63 19.06 -17.48
C ARG A 2 22.90 19.59 -16.25
N ARG A 3 21.81 20.35 -16.43
CA ARG A 3 20.92 20.66 -15.31
C ARG A 3 20.29 19.33 -14.88
N ALA A 4 20.59 18.89 -13.65
CA ALA A 4 19.79 17.84 -13.05
C ALA A 4 18.35 18.35 -12.95
N GLY A 5 17.38 17.57 -13.44
CA GLY A 5 15.97 17.91 -13.29
C GLY A 5 15.58 17.99 -11.82
N PRO A 6 14.41 18.58 -11.51
CA PRO A 6 13.90 18.61 -10.14
C PRO A 6 13.80 17.19 -9.57
N THR A 7 14.19 17.03 -8.31
CA THR A 7 14.00 15.75 -7.61
C THR A 7 12.52 15.60 -7.24
N LEU A 8 11.95 14.45 -7.60
CA LEU A 8 10.54 14.14 -7.34
C LEU A 8 10.41 13.12 -6.21
N HIS A 9 9.50 13.40 -5.29
CA HIS A 9 9.13 12.52 -4.19
C HIS A 9 7.71 12.02 -4.39
N HIS A 10 7.57 10.68 -4.47
CA HIS A 10 6.28 10.03 -4.57
C HIS A 10 5.84 9.53 -3.19
N ARG A 11 4.58 9.75 -2.85
CA ARG A 11 3.94 9.19 -1.66
C ARG A 11 2.60 8.59 -2.02
N ASP A 12 2.46 7.30 -1.79
CA ASP A 12 1.24 6.55 -2.05
C ASP A 12 0.49 6.27 -0.74
N VAL A 13 -0.82 6.45 -0.78
CA VAL A 13 -1.74 6.07 0.30
C VAL A 13 -2.68 5.02 -0.26
N PHE A 14 -2.71 3.86 0.39
CA PHE A 14 -3.55 2.72 0.01
C PHE A 14 -4.70 2.60 1.01
N THR A 15 -5.93 2.57 0.51
CA THR A 15 -7.13 2.38 1.34
C THR A 15 -7.93 1.22 0.77
N ARG A 16 -8.13 0.16 1.57
CA ARG A 16 -9.02 -0.93 1.19
C ARG A 16 -10.45 -0.43 1.15
N LEU A 17 -11.17 -0.75 0.08
CA LEU A 17 -12.60 -0.47 -0.01
C LEU A 17 -13.35 -1.59 0.71
N ALA A 18 -14.27 -1.21 1.60
CA ALA A 18 -15.14 -2.19 2.25
C ALA A 18 -16.03 -2.85 1.20
N SER A 19 -16.37 -4.13 1.39
CA SER A 19 -17.29 -4.93 0.54
C SER A 19 -16.81 -5.33 -0.86
N THR A 20 -15.67 -4.86 -1.35
CA THR A 20 -15.08 -5.32 -2.60
C THR A 20 -13.60 -5.68 -2.42
N PRO A 21 -13.04 -6.62 -3.20
CA PRO A 21 -11.61 -6.88 -3.19
C PRO A 21 -10.89 -5.80 -4.02
N SER A 22 -11.08 -4.53 -3.67
CA SER A 22 -10.50 -3.38 -4.38
C SER A 22 -9.74 -2.46 -3.43
N VAL A 23 -8.71 -1.81 -3.95
CA VAL A 23 -7.89 -0.84 -3.21
C VAL A 23 -7.95 0.50 -3.93
N ARG A 24 -8.27 1.56 -3.19
CA ARG A 24 -8.08 2.92 -3.64
C ARG A 24 -6.63 3.32 -3.37
N VAL A 25 -5.97 3.83 -4.40
CA VAL A 25 -4.59 4.30 -4.35
C VAL A 25 -4.60 5.78 -4.66
N THR A 26 -4.16 6.58 -3.69
CA THR A 26 -3.92 8.01 -3.88
C THR A 26 -2.42 8.24 -3.91
N ARG A 27 -1.90 8.64 -5.07
CA ARG A 27 -0.50 9.01 -5.28
C ARG A 27 -0.37 10.52 -5.19
N ARG A 28 0.63 10.99 -4.44
CA ARG A 28 1.01 12.40 -4.37
C ARG A 28 2.45 12.56 -4.82
N VAL A 29 2.69 13.53 -5.70
CA VAL A 29 4.01 13.91 -6.17
C VAL A 29 4.36 15.26 -5.58
N HIS A 30 5.54 15.36 -4.98
CA HIS A 30 6.10 16.61 -4.49
C HIS A 30 7.49 16.84 -5.06
N ASP A 31 7.90 18.10 -5.12
CA ASP A 31 9.29 18.44 -5.42
C ASP A 31 10.15 18.30 -4.15
N GLN A 32 11.45 18.52 -4.32
CA GLN A 32 12.45 18.60 -3.25
C GLN A 32 12.13 19.60 -2.12
N TYR A 33 11.17 20.51 -2.33
CA TYR A 33 10.70 21.48 -1.33
C TYR A 33 9.34 21.10 -0.73
N THR A 34 8.88 19.87 -0.94
CA THR A 34 7.58 19.36 -0.48
C THR A 34 6.39 20.12 -1.09
N ARG A 35 6.58 20.85 -2.19
CA ARG A 35 5.47 21.51 -2.88
C ARG A 35 4.70 20.47 -3.67
N PRO A 36 3.35 20.45 -3.59
CA PRO A 36 2.57 19.50 -4.35
C PRO A 36 2.66 19.80 -5.85
N LEU A 37 2.99 18.79 -6.65
CA LEU A 37 3.02 18.87 -8.11
C LEU A 37 1.81 18.17 -8.73
N GLU A 38 1.47 16.98 -8.25
CA GLU A 38 0.37 16.17 -8.80
C GLU A 38 -0.26 15.30 -7.72
N VAL A 39 -1.57 15.08 -7.85
CA VAL A 39 -2.30 14.07 -7.10
C VAL A 39 -3.08 13.19 -8.07
N THR A 40 -2.85 11.89 -8.03
CA THR A 40 -3.56 10.89 -8.83
C THR A 40 -4.38 10.01 -7.89
N ASP A 41 -5.62 9.71 -8.28
CA ASP A 41 -6.49 8.79 -7.54
C ASP A 41 -6.96 7.67 -8.46
N ARG A 42 -6.76 6.41 -8.03
CA ARG A 42 -7.11 5.23 -8.82
C ARG A 42 -7.73 4.17 -7.93
N VAL A 43 -8.80 3.54 -8.41
CA VAL A 43 -9.33 2.29 -7.82
C VAL A 43 -8.77 1.12 -8.62
N VAL A 44 -8.22 0.13 -7.91
CA VAL A 44 -7.58 -1.04 -8.49
C VAL A 44 -8.25 -2.29 -7.92
N ASP A 45 -8.55 -3.27 -8.79
CA ASP A 45 -9.01 -4.57 -8.34
C ASP A 45 -7.84 -5.37 -7.74
N ALA A 46 -7.93 -5.73 -6.46
CA ALA A 46 -6.88 -6.39 -5.71
C ALA A 46 -6.73 -7.88 -6.06
N GLN A 47 -7.66 -8.47 -6.81
CA GLN A 47 -7.54 -9.84 -7.32
C GLN A 47 -6.78 -9.89 -8.65
N GLN A 48 -6.86 -8.85 -9.48
CA GLN A 48 -6.31 -8.85 -10.84
C GLN A 48 -5.07 -7.97 -11.00
N ASP A 49 -5.05 -6.81 -10.36
CA ASP A 49 -4.03 -5.76 -10.52
C ASP A 49 -3.34 -5.48 -9.18
N ALA A 50 -2.99 -6.53 -8.41
CA ALA A 50 -2.24 -6.36 -7.18
C ALA A 50 -0.99 -5.51 -7.48
N PRO A 51 -0.90 -4.25 -6.98
CA PRO A 51 0.32 -3.49 -7.16
C PRO A 51 1.43 -4.33 -6.51
N ALA A 52 2.51 -4.58 -7.23
CA ALA A 52 3.63 -5.44 -6.81
C ALA A 52 4.34 -4.87 -5.56
N TYR A 53 3.65 -4.92 -4.44
CA TYR A 53 4.04 -4.65 -3.07
C TYR A 53 3.19 -5.61 -2.26
N ALA A 54 3.62 -6.87 -2.22
CA ALA A 54 3.04 -7.87 -1.33
C ALA A 54 3.34 -7.42 0.11
N PHE A 55 2.45 -6.64 0.71
CA PHE A 55 2.48 -6.38 2.14
C PHE A 55 2.00 -7.66 2.82
N ALA A 56 2.93 -8.56 3.10
CA ALA A 56 2.67 -9.75 3.89
C ALA A 56 2.17 -9.29 5.26
N LEU A 57 0.85 -9.35 5.47
CA LEU A 57 0.29 -9.22 6.80
C LEU A 57 0.86 -10.37 7.64
N PRO A 58 1.50 -10.13 8.79
CA PRO A 58 1.85 -11.22 9.67
C PRO A 58 0.56 -11.92 10.08
N ASN A 59 0.41 -13.18 9.68
CA ASN A 59 -0.71 -14.01 10.07
C ASN A 59 -0.85 -13.94 11.59
N ARG A 60 -1.98 -13.42 12.07
CA ARG A 60 -2.36 -13.48 13.48
C ARG A 60 -2.66 -14.95 13.79
N THR A 61 -1.62 -15.68 14.17
CA THR A 61 -1.59 -16.98 14.86
C THR A 61 -2.89 -17.80 14.84
N ALA A 62 -2.87 -18.91 14.10
CA ALA A 62 -3.62 -20.09 14.54
C ALA A 62 -2.90 -20.64 15.78
N THR A 63 -3.32 -20.20 16.97
CA THR A 63 -3.04 -20.92 18.21
C THR A 63 -4.07 -22.05 18.28
N PRO A 64 -3.71 -23.33 18.12
CA PRO A 64 -4.62 -24.39 18.52
C PRO A 64 -4.74 -24.33 20.05
N ALA A 65 -5.88 -23.83 20.52
CA ALA A 65 -6.29 -23.94 21.90
C ALA A 65 -6.77 -25.39 22.17
N THR A 66 -6.27 -25.95 23.27
CA THR A 66 -6.81 -27.13 24.00
C THR A 66 -6.43 -28.48 23.35
N ALA A 67 -5.87 -29.48 24.06
CA ALA A 67 -6.30 -29.98 25.36
C ALA A 67 -5.12 -30.58 26.16
N GLY A 68 -5.20 -30.45 27.48
CA GLY A 68 -4.36 -31.23 28.39
C GLY A 68 -4.66 -32.72 28.31
N ALA A 69 -3.65 -33.52 28.60
CA ALA A 69 -3.82 -34.89 29.09
C ALA A 69 -2.64 -35.18 30.02
N SER A 70 -2.93 -35.19 31.32
CA SER A 70 -2.10 -35.78 32.35
C SER A 70 -1.81 -37.26 32.02
N ARG A 71 -0.55 -37.67 32.08
CA ARG A 71 -0.05 -38.84 32.84
C ARG A 71 1.44 -39.03 32.63
#